data_AF-A0A843I488-F1
#
_entry.id   AF-A0A843I488-F1
#
_cell.length_a   1.000
_cell.length_b   1.000
_cell.length_c   1.000
_cell.angle_alpha   90.00
_cell.angle_beta   90.00
_cell.angle_gamma   90.00
#
_symmetry.space_group_name_H-M   'P 1'
#
loop_
_entity.id
_entity.type
_entity.pdbx_description
1 polymer ?
#
loop_
_entity_poly.entity_id
_entity_poly.type
_entity_poly.pdbx_seq_one_letter_code
_entity_poly.pdbx_strand_id
1 'polypeptide(L)'
;MDFAIPIGRLRDLEDVTLIIRPGSAVAVGGGPSGYDELPIPLEEAARLAAPYAEAYDEFLAKVAEALGAAYAPPQSSDITAWLEAHVRAVEALGARWAAAVDAKGPFTVRRRVARLYIPYMGSSLTATYLLYPFEGAVVSADNRGRTMAIGSAVVEWGGVVVYKAGLRTLPGAIVLAQAEPDLAPPLPRIAEAVAELAARVNSLRGTGA
;
A
#
# COMPACT_ATOMS: atom_id res chain seq x y z
N MET A 1 3.58 4.67 -13.25
CA MET A 1 2.75 4.37 -12.07
C MET A 1 2.10 3.06 -12.39
N ASP A 2 2.37 2.06 -11.57
CA ASP A 2 2.03 0.69 -11.89
C ASP A 2 1.07 0.20 -10.82
N PHE A 3 -0.03 -0.43 -11.23
CA PHE A 3 -0.93 -1.13 -10.32
C PHE A 3 -0.76 -2.63 -10.54
N ALA A 4 -0.05 -3.28 -9.62
CA ALA A 4 0.25 -4.69 -9.65
C ALA A 4 -0.62 -5.44 -8.62
N ILE A 5 -1.50 -6.31 -9.10
CA ILE A 5 -2.43 -7.08 -8.28
C ILE A 5 -2.36 -8.58 -8.58
N PRO A 6 -2.26 -9.42 -7.54
CA PRO A 6 -2.32 -10.86 -7.70
C PRO A 6 -3.78 -11.29 -7.91
N ILE A 7 -4.13 -11.77 -9.11
CA ILE A 7 -5.50 -12.16 -9.50
C ILE A 7 -5.73 -13.68 -9.52
N GLY A 8 -4.70 -14.47 -9.18
CA GLY A 8 -4.81 -15.92 -9.06
C GLY A 8 -4.71 -16.62 -10.42
N ARG A 9 -5.83 -16.91 -11.07
CA ARG A 9 -5.83 -17.58 -12.39
C ARG A 9 -6.41 -16.65 -13.44
N LEU A 10 -5.89 -16.75 -14.67
CA LEU A 10 -6.43 -16.06 -15.82
C LEU A 10 -6.12 -16.86 -17.09
N ARG A 11 -7.16 -17.38 -17.75
CA ARG A 11 -7.02 -18.24 -18.94
C ARG A 11 -6.09 -19.42 -18.62
N ASP A 12 -5.03 -19.61 -19.39
CA ASP A 12 -4.05 -20.69 -19.22
C ASP A 12 -2.94 -20.37 -18.21
N LEU A 13 -3.00 -19.21 -17.54
CA LEU A 13 -1.99 -18.78 -16.58
C LEU A 13 -2.42 -19.05 -15.12
N GLU A 14 -1.46 -19.53 -14.32
CA GLU A 14 -1.57 -19.70 -12.87
C GLU A 14 -0.73 -18.65 -12.11
N ASP A 15 -1.06 -18.43 -10.83
CA ASP A 15 -0.41 -17.45 -9.95
C ASP A 15 -0.21 -16.05 -10.60
N VAL A 16 -1.22 -15.63 -11.35
CA VAL A 16 -1.18 -14.45 -12.20
C VAL A 16 -1.12 -13.17 -11.39
N THR A 17 -0.18 -12.30 -11.77
CA THR A 17 -0.16 -10.90 -11.40
C THR A 17 -0.57 -10.05 -12.60
N LEU A 18 -1.66 -9.29 -12.47
CA LEU A 18 -2.04 -8.26 -13.43
C LEU A 18 -1.25 -6.99 -13.11
N ILE A 19 -0.57 -6.45 -14.11
CA ILE A 19 0.19 -5.20 -14.02
C ILE A 19 -0.43 -4.19 -14.98
N ILE A 20 -0.99 -3.13 -14.43
CA ILE A 20 -1.63 -2.03 -15.17
C ILE A 20 -0.69 -0.83 -15.16
N ARG A 21 -0.47 -0.24 -16.34
CA ARG A 21 0.34 0.96 -16.58
C ARG A 21 -0.46 1.95 -17.43
N PRO A 22 -0.05 3.22 -17.52
CA PRO A 22 -0.69 4.16 -18.43
C PRO A 22 -0.71 3.61 -19.86
N GLY A 23 -1.92 3.42 -20.40
CA GLY A 23 -2.13 2.96 -21.78
C GLY A 23 -1.91 1.46 -22.03
N SER A 24 -1.57 0.64 -21.04
CA SER A 24 -1.36 -0.80 -21.24
C SER A 24 -1.61 -1.64 -19.98
N ALA A 25 -1.97 -2.91 -20.17
CA ALA A 25 -2.03 -3.89 -19.09
C ALA A 25 -1.47 -5.23 -19.57
N VAL A 26 -0.82 -5.96 -18.65
CA VAL A 26 -0.25 -7.28 -18.91
C VAL A 26 -0.53 -8.19 -17.72
N ALA A 27 -0.95 -9.42 -18.00
CA ALA A 27 -1.01 -10.50 -17.02
C ALA A 27 0.27 -11.33 -17.13
N VAL A 28 0.92 -11.57 -16.00
CA VAL A 28 2.22 -12.25 -15.93
C VAL A 28 2.05 -13.39 -14.93
N GLY A 29 2.24 -14.64 -15.36
CA GLY A 29 1.99 -15.81 -14.50
C GLY A 29 2.65 -17.09 -15.04
N GLY A 30 2.49 -18.18 -14.29
CA GLY A 30 2.95 -19.50 -14.69
C GLY A 30 2.16 -20.03 -15.86
N GLY A 31 2.84 -20.43 -16.94
CA GLY A 31 2.21 -20.92 -18.17
C GLY A 31 3.02 -22.02 -18.86
N PRO A 32 2.60 -22.47 -20.07
CA PRO A 32 3.25 -23.56 -20.79
C PRO A 32 4.75 -23.38 -21.03
N SER A 33 5.24 -22.14 -21.11
CA SER A 33 6.67 -21.83 -21.33
C SER A 33 7.44 -21.58 -20.02
N GLY A 34 6.83 -21.83 -18.86
CA GLY A 34 7.34 -21.47 -17.55
C GLY A 34 6.67 -20.21 -17.02
N TYR A 35 7.14 -19.03 -17.45
CA TYR A 35 6.53 -17.75 -17.09
C TYR A 35 6.15 -17.00 -18.37
N ASP A 36 4.85 -16.78 -18.56
CA ASP A 36 4.30 -16.20 -19.77
C ASP A 36 3.70 -14.81 -19.49
N GLU A 37 3.78 -13.93 -20.49
CA GLU A 37 3.18 -12.60 -20.49
C GLU A 37 2.03 -12.55 -21.49
N LEU A 38 0.86 -12.11 -21.02
CA LEU A 38 -0.34 -11.97 -21.83
C LEU A 38 -0.82 -10.51 -21.79
N PRO A 39 -0.78 -9.78 -22.92
CA PRO A 39 -1.39 -8.46 -23.01
C PRO A 39 -2.90 -8.51 -22.72
N ILE A 40 -3.37 -7.63 -21.85
CA ILE A 40 -4.77 -7.54 -21.44
C ILE A 40 -5.37 -6.21 -21.92
N PRO A 41 -6.55 -6.21 -22.58
CA PRO A 41 -7.27 -4.98 -22.88
C PRO A 41 -7.56 -4.18 -21.60
N LEU A 42 -7.39 -2.86 -21.64
CA LEU A 42 -7.56 -2.00 -20.45
C LEU A 42 -8.95 -2.13 -19.81
N GLU A 43 -9.99 -2.36 -20.60
CA GLU A 43 -11.36 -2.58 -20.10
C GLU A 43 -11.48 -3.88 -19.27
N GLU A 44 -10.81 -4.95 -19.70
CA GLU A 44 -10.74 -6.22 -18.96
C GLU A 44 -9.90 -6.05 -17.70
N ALA A 45 -8.76 -5.37 -17.81
CA ALA A 45 -7.90 -5.06 -16.67
C ALA A 45 -8.62 -4.21 -15.61
N ALA A 46 -9.41 -3.21 -16.02
CA ALA A 46 -10.21 -2.39 -15.12
C ALA A 46 -11.25 -3.21 -14.35
N ARG A 47 -11.94 -4.15 -15.01
CA ARG A 47 -12.91 -5.05 -14.33
C ARG A 47 -12.21 -5.95 -13.30
N LEU A 48 -11.06 -6.52 -13.65
CA LEU A 48 -10.28 -7.37 -12.75
C LEU A 48 -9.70 -6.58 -11.57
N ALA A 49 -9.35 -5.32 -11.78
CA ALA A 49 -8.78 -4.45 -10.76
C ALA A 49 -9.83 -3.77 -9.86
N ALA A 50 -11.08 -3.66 -10.29
CA ALA A 50 -12.12 -2.94 -9.56
C ALA A 50 -12.26 -3.36 -8.08
N PRO A 51 -12.29 -4.66 -7.72
CA PRO A 51 -12.40 -5.06 -6.31
C PRO A 51 -11.19 -4.65 -5.45
N TYR A 52 -10.00 -4.57 -6.06
CA TYR A 52 -8.80 -4.09 -5.38
C TYR A 52 -8.85 -2.57 -5.26
N ALA A 53 -9.23 -1.85 -6.32
CA ALA A 53 -9.40 -0.41 -6.30
C ALA A 53 -10.39 0.02 -5.19
N GLU A 54 -11.54 -0.63 -5.10
CA GLU A 54 -12.53 -0.43 -4.03
C GLU A 54 -11.93 -0.65 -2.63
N ALA A 55 -11.17 -1.72 -2.43
CA ALA A 55 -10.52 -1.99 -1.15
C ALA A 55 -9.51 -0.90 -0.75
N TYR A 56 -8.75 -0.36 -1.73
CA TYR A 56 -7.83 0.74 -1.50
C TYR A 56 -8.55 2.07 -1.24
N ASP A 57 -9.69 2.31 -1.89
CA ASP A 57 -10.50 3.51 -1.68
C ASP A 57 -11.16 3.51 -0.28
N GLU A 58 -11.68 2.36 0.16
CA GLU A 58 -12.18 2.17 1.53
C GLU A 58 -11.07 2.38 2.57
N PHE A 59 -9.87 1.85 2.30
CA PHE A 59 -8.70 2.06 3.14
C PHE A 59 -8.33 3.54 3.24
N LEU A 60 -8.25 4.26 2.12
CA LEU A 60 -7.96 5.69 2.11
C LEU A 60 -9.06 6.50 2.81
N ALA A 61 -10.32 6.09 2.74
CA ALA A 61 -11.40 6.71 3.49
C ALA A 61 -11.18 6.63 5.00
N LYS A 62 -10.82 5.45 5.52
CA LYS A 62 -10.53 5.24 6.95
C LYS A 62 -9.28 6.01 7.40
N VAL A 63 -8.24 6.00 6.58
CA VAL A 63 -7.02 6.78 6.85
C VAL A 63 -7.32 8.28 6.86
N ALA A 64 -8.13 8.76 5.93
CA ALA A 64 -8.54 10.16 5.89
C ALA A 64 -9.32 10.55 7.16
N GLU A 65 -10.28 9.72 7.58
CA GLU A 65 -11.02 9.94 8.83
C GLU A 65 -10.08 10.02 10.04
N ALA A 66 -9.12 9.08 10.15
CA ALA A 66 -8.12 9.08 11.22
C ALA A 66 -7.25 10.36 11.25
N LEU A 67 -7.04 10.98 10.08
CA LEU A 67 -6.30 12.22 9.91
C LEU A 67 -7.19 13.48 9.92
N GLY A 68 -8.46 13.36 10.33
CA GLY A 68 -9.41 14.47 10.38
C GLY A 68 -9.72 15.07 9.01
N ALA A 69 -9.78 14.22 7.99
CA ALA A 69 -10.07 14.56 6.61
C ALA A 69 -11.24 13.73 6.09
N ALA A 70 -11.76 14.12 4.93
CA ALA A 70 -12.66 13.29 4.14
C ALA A 70 -11.92 12.85 2.87
N TYR A 71 -12.21 11.64 2.41
CA TYR A 71 -11.78 11.13 1.12
C TYR A 71 -13.00 10.70 0.34
N ALA A 72 -13.02 11.06 -0.94
CA ALA A 72 -14.03 10.62 -1.89
C ALA A 72 -13.30 9.84 -2.99
N PRO A 73 -13.74 8.60 -3.29
CA PRO A 73 -13.20 7.85 -4.42
C PRO A 73 -13.30 8.68 -5.71
N PRO A 74 -12.29 8.66 -6.57
CA PRO A 74 -12.35 9.35 -7.84
C PRO A 74 -13.45 8.74 -8.71
N GLN A 75 -14.31 9.58 -9.29
CA GLN A 75 -15.31 9.15 -10.27
C GLN A 75 -14.61 8.87 -11.60
N SER A 76 -14.04 7.67 -11.74
CA SER A 76 -13.37 7.24 -12.96
C SER A 76 -13.69 5.79 -13.29
N SER A 77 -14.25 5.56 -14.48
CA SER A 77 -14.32 4.23 -15.07
C SER A 77 -12.99 3.78 -15.66
N ASP A 78 -12.04 4.70 -15.83
CA ASP A 78 -10.68 4.43 -16.27
C ASP A 78 -9.77 4.18 -15.06
N ILE A 79 -9.21 2.98 -15.00
CA ILE A 79 -8.31 2.54 -13.93
C ILE A 79 -7.00 3.34 -13.89
N THR A 80 -6.55 3.89 -15.02
CA THR A 80 -5.36 4.74 -15.07
C THR A 80 -5.62 6.07 -14.37
N ALA A 81 -6.72 6.74 -14.72
CA ALA A 81 -7.13 7.98 -14.06
C ALA A 81 -7.46 7.76 -12.56
N TRP A 82 -8.00 6.59 -12.20
CA TRP A 82 -8.16 6.19 -10.80
C TRP A 82 -6.80 6.12 -10.09
N LEU A 83 -5.79 5.46 -10.67
CA LEU A 83 -4.45 5.32 -10.08
C LEU A 83 -3.78 6.68 -9.88
N GLU A 84 -3.90 7.60 -10.85
CA GLU A 84 -3.39 8.97 -10.68
C GLU A 84 -4.05 9.71 -9.52
N ALA A 85 -5.38 9.60 -9.40
CA ALA A 85 -6.12 10.23 -8.32
C ALA A 85 -5.80 9.60 -6.97
N HIS A 86 -5.58 8.28 -6.93
CA HIS A 86 -5.10 7.57 -5.75
C HIS A 86 -3.77 8.14 -5.25
N VAL A 87 -2.77 8.27 -6.13
CA VAL A 87 -1.45 8.82 -5.75
C VAL A 87 -1.58 10.25 -5.21
N ARG A 88 -2.39 11.11 -5.85
CA ARG A 88 -2.66 12.46 -5.34
C ARG A 88 -3.30 12.45 -3.94
N ALA A 89 -4.21 11.52 -3.68
CA ALA A 89 -4.83 11.37 -2.37
C ALA A 89 -3.81 10.92 -1.31
N VAL A 90 -2.92 9.98 -1.63
CA VAL A 90 -1.83 9.56 -0.75
C VAL A 90 -0.93 10.73 -0.37
N GLU A 91 -0.55 11.56 -1.34
CA GLU A 91 0.28 12.74 -1.11
C GLU A 91 -0.43 13.76 -0.19
N ALA A 92 -1.71 14.04 -0.46
CA ALA A 92 -2.51 14.97 0.33
C ALA A 92 -2.69 14.51 1.79
N LEU A 93 -2.94 13.21 1.99
CA LEU A 93 -3.02 12.62 3.33
C LEU A 93 -1.64 12.57 4.01
N GLY A 94 -0.58 12.32 3.24
CA GLY A 94 0.80 12.41 3.70
C GLY A 94 1.13 13.79 4.27
N ALA A 95 0.70 14.87 3.62
CA ALA A 95 0.87 16.23 4.13
C ALA A 95 0.18 16.47 5.48
N ARG A 96 -1.00 15.86 5.70
CA ARG A 96 -1.69 15.92 7.00
C ARG A 96 -0.95 15.14 8.09
N TRP A 97 -0.47 13.96 7.75
CA TRP A 97 0.38 13.18 8.66
C TRP A 97 1.67 13.91 9.01
N ALA A 98 2.31 14.59 8.05
CA ALA A 98 3.51 15.37 8.29
C ALA A 98 3.32 16.41 9.40
N ALA A 99 2.17 17.09 9.45
CA ALA A 99 1.83 18.02 10.52
C ALA A 99 1.74 17.34 11.90
N ALA A 100 1.21 16.11 11.97
CA ALA A 100 1.15 15.34 13.21
C ALA A 100 2.55 14.91 13.69
N VAL A 101 3.43 14.50 12.77
CA VAL A 101 4.84 14.18 13.06
C VAL A 101 5.59 15.40 13.59
N ASP A 102 5.38 16.55 12.96
CA ASP A 102 6.02 17.80 13.35
C ASP A 102 5.56 18.26 14.74
N ALA A 103 4.27 18.12 15.06
CA ALA A 103 3.72 18.42 16.38
C ALA A 103 4.20 17.44 17.47
N LYS A 104 4.47 16.19 17.12
CA LYS A 104 4.95 15.16 18.07
C LYS A 104 6.36 15.46 18.59
N GLY A 105 7.20 16.10 17.78
CA GLY A 105 8.61 16.35 18.11
C GLY A 105 9.49 15.10 17.98
N PRO A 106 10.70 15.11 18.59
CA PRO A 106 11.66 14.02 18.45
C PRO A 106 11.16 12.69 19.00
N PHE A 107 11.48 11.60 18.30
CA PHE A 107 11.21 10.24 18.76
C PHE A 107 12.15 9.23 18.11
N THR A 108 12.31 8.09 18.77
CA THR A 108 13.02 6.94 18.21
C THR A 108 12.18 5.69 18.41
N VAL A 109 11.97 4.94 17.33
CA VAL A 109 11.26 3.66 17.33
C VAL A 109 12.23 2.59 16.85
N ARG A 110 12.28 1.47 17.57
CA ARG A 110 12.82 0.20 17.08
C ARG A 110 11.97 -0.91 17.67
N ARG A 111 11.19 -1.58 16.82
CA ARG A 111 10.20 -2.58 17.23
C ARG A 111 10.23 -3.76 16.29
N ARG A 112 10.14 -4.96 16.86
CA ARG A 112 9.88 -6.17 16.09
C ARG A 112 8.37 -6.34 15.97
N VAL A 113 7.87 -6.48 14.75
CA VAL A 113 6.46 -6.65 14.45
C VAL A 113 6.25 -8.11 14.02
N ALA A 114 5.20 -8.75 14.54
CA ALA A 114 4.93 -10.16 14.23
C ALA A 114 4.63 -10.36 12.75
N ARG A 115 3.77 -9.49 12.17
CA ARG A 115 3.46 -9.42 10.75
C ARG A 115 3.36 -7.96 10.34
N LEU A 116 4.14 -7.56 9.34
CA LEU A 116 4.09 -6.22 8.78
C LEU A 116 3.54 -6.26 7.36
N TYR A 117 2.43 -5.58 7.14
CA TYR A 117 1.83 -5.39 5.83
C TYR A 117 2.32 -4.08 5.21
N ILE A 118 2.74 -4.13 3.95
CA ILE A 118 3.15 -2.93 3.22
C ILE A 118 2.24 -2.80 2.00
N PRO A 119 1.13 -2.04 2.09
CA PRO A 119 0.42 -1.62 0.89
C PRO A 119 1.32 -0.63 0.17
N TYR A 120 2.24 -1.09 -0.68
CA TYR A 120 3.06 -0.19 -1.51
C TYR A 120 2.07 0.70 -2.27
N MET A 121 2.08 2.00 -1.98
CA MET A 121 1.05 2.95 -2.43
C MET A 121 1.65 4.34 -2.69
N GLY A 122 2.87 4.39 -3.23
CA GLY A 122 3.56 5.63 -3.59
C GLY A 122 3.42 5.91 -5.08
N SER A 123 4.54 5.91 -5.80
CA SER A 123 4.57 5.97 -7.27
C SER A 123 4.11 4.68 -7.96
N SER A 124 3.83 3.63 -7.18
CA SER A 124 3.24 2.37 -7.62
C SER A 124 2.37 1.80 -6.51
N LEU A 125 1.39 1.01 -6.93
CA LEU A 125 0.49 0.27 -6.07
C LEU A 125 0.77 -1.23 -6.24
N THR A 126 1.22 -1.92 -5.19
CA THR A 126 1.46 -3.38 -5.23
C THR A 126 0.77 -4.08 -4.08
N ALA A 127 -0.24 -4.89 -4.41
CA ALA A 127 -1.04 -5.61 -3.41
C ALA A 127 -0.41 -6.92 -2.93
N THR A 128 0.65 -7.41 -3.58
CA THR A 128 1.33 -8.67 -3.22
C THR A 128 1.79 -8.73 -1.77
N TYR A 129 2.31 -7.61 -1.24
CA TYR A 129 2.80 -7.54 0.14
C TYR A 129 1.69 -7.40 1.20
N LEU A 130 0.43 -7.35 0.76
CA LEU A 130 -0.74 -7.54 1.62
C LEU A 130 -1.10 -9.02 1.77
N LEU A 131 -0.77 -9.85 0.78
CA LEU A 131 -0.93 -11.31 0.85
C LEU A 131 0.24 -11.98 1.59
N TYR A 132 1.44 -11.44 1.43
CA TYR A 132 2.68 -11.98 1.98
C TYR A 132 3.33 -10.95 2.90
N PRO A 133 2.86 -10.81 4.16
CA PRO A 133 3.46 -9.87 5.10
C PRO A 133 4.89 -10.26 5.47
N PHE A 134 5.70 -9.27 5.85
CA PHE A 134 7.03 -9.51 6.39
C PHE A 134 6.93 -10.00 7.84
N GLU A 135 7.04 -11.31 8.04
CA GLU A 135 6.94 -11.92 9.35
C GLU A 135 8.20 -11.66 10.19
N GLY A 136 8.01 -11.19 11.43
CA GLY A 136 9.09 -10.91 12.36
C GLY A 136 10.01 -9.75 11.95
N ALA A 137 9.54 -8.85 11.07
CA ALA A 137 10.30 -7.69 10.61
C ALA A 137 10.62 -6.72 11.75
N VAL A 138 11.73 -6.00 11.62
CA VAL A 138 12.10 -4.91 12.53
C VAL A 138 11.82 -3.58 11.85
N VAL A 139 10.96 -2.79 12.46
CA VAL A 139 10.69 -1.41 12.05
C VAL A 139 11.55 -0.49 12.88
N SER A 140 12.26 0.43 12.23
CA SER A 140 13.02 1.48 12.90
C SER A 140 12.71 2.85 12.31
N ALA A 141 12.69 3.86 13.18
CA ALA A 141 12.49 5.26 12.80
C ALA A 141 13.22 6.16 13.79
N ASP A 142 13.86 7.21 13.28
CA ASP A 142 14.52 8.23 14.09
C ASP A 142 14.10 9.62 13.57
N ASN A 143 13.33 10.35 14.39
CA ASN A 143 12.98 11.74 14.17
C ASN A 143 13.77 12.61 15.14
N ARG A 144 14.72 13.40 14.63
CA ARG A 144 15.56 14.29 15.46
C ARG A 144 14.96 15.68 15.67
N GLY A 145 13.81 15.99 15.07
CA GLY A 145 13.00 17.19 15.29
C GLY A 145 13.62 18.56 14.97
N ARG A 146 14.94 18.67 14.78
CA ARG A 146 15.63 19.93 14.49
C ARG A 146 16.56 19.73 13.30
N THR A 147 16.41 20.58 12.27
CA THR A 147 17.28 20.73 11.09
C THR A 147 17.19 19.65 9.98
N MET A 148 16.35 19.93 8.99
CA MET A 148 16.38 19.54 7.57
C MET A 148 16.23 18.08 7.13
N ALA A 149 16.67 17.08 7.89
CA ALA A 149 16.53 15.67 7.50
C ALA A 149 15.61 14.92 8.47
N ILE A 150 14.31 14.94 8.20
CA ILE A 150 13.42 14.00 8.86
C ILE A 150 13.70 12.63 8.29
N GLY A 151 13.95 11.68 9.20
CA GLY A 151 14.38 10.34 8.87
C GLY A 151 13.36 9.55 8.07
N SER A 152 13.58 8.25 8.04
CA SER A 152 12.69 7.31 7.37
C SER A 152 12.21 6.27 8.36
N ALA A 153 10.99 5.79 8.15
CA ALA A 153 10.59 4.49 8.64
C ALA A 153 11.29 3.44 7.76
N VAL A 154 12.12 2.62 8.37
CA VAL A 154 12.92 1.58 7.72
C VAL A 154 12.42 0.23 8.22
N VAL A 155 12.22 -0.70 7.29
CA VAL A 155 11.85 -2.09 7.59
C VAL A 155 13.03 -2.98 7.25
N GLU A 156 13.52 -3.69 8.26
CA GLU A 156 14.51 -4.74 8.14
C GLU A 156 13.82 -6.11 8.25
N TRP A 157 14.13 -7.03 7.33
CA TRP A 157 13.65 -8.41 7.36
C TRP A 157 14.79 -9.34 6.95
N GLY A 158 15.04 -10.40 7.74
CA GLY A 158 16.18 -11.30 7.50
C GLY A 158 17.56 -10.62 7.60
N GLY A 159 17.67 -9.47 8.28
CA GLY A 159 18.91 -8.70 8.41
C GLY A 159 19.19 -7.73 7.26
N VAL A 160 18.29 -7.61 6.28
CA VAL A 160 18.41 -6.66 5.16
C VAL A 160 17.27 -5.65 5.18
N VAL A 161 17.53 -4.44 4.67
CA VAL A 161 16.50 -3.41 4.49
C VAL A 161 15.65 -3.76 3.28
N VAL A 162 14.37 -4.03 3.49
CA VAL A 162 13.40 -4.40 2.44
C VAL A 162 12.47 -3.24 2.05
N TYR A 163 12.32 -2.25 2.94
CA TYR A 163 11.47 -1.09 2.69
C TYR A 163 11.96 0.16 3.43
N LYS A 164 11.75 1.32 2.81
CA LYS A 164 12.05 2.63 3.37
C LYS A 164 11.05 3.67 2.89
N ALA A 165 10.45 4.42 3.81
CA ALA A 165 9.59 5.55 3.50
C ALA A 165 9.89 6.75 4.40
N GLY A 166 9.75 7.97 3.90
CA GLY A 166 9.95 9.18 4.69
C GLY A 166 8.95 9.26 5.84
N LEU A 167 9.37 9.68 7.04
CA LEU A 167 8.48 9.73 8.21
C LEU A 167 7.29 10.68 8.03
N ARG A 168 7.43 11.71 7.17
CA ARG A 168 6.36 12.66 6.82
C ARG A 168 5.43 12.18 5.69
N THR A 169 5.62 10.96 5.19
CA THR A 169 4.80 10.42 4.10
C THR A 169 3.74 9.48 4.66
N LEU A 170 2.61 9.34 3.98
CA LEU A 170 1.58 8.38 4.39
C LEU A 170 2.11 6.93 4.44
N PRO A 171 2.94 6.46 3.49
CA PRO A 171 3.56 5.14 3.61
C PRO A 171 4.44 4.99 4.86
N GLY A 172 5.12 6.06 5.29
CA GLY A 172 5.83 6.08 6.58
C GLY A 172 4.89 5.96 7.77
N ALA A 173 3.74 6.64 7.74
CA ALA A 173 2.71 6.56 8.78
C ALA A 173 2.16 5.12 8.92
N ILE A 174 1.90 4.46 7.79
CA ILE A 174 1.36 3.08 7.74
C ILE A 174 2.31 2.07 8.38
N VAL A 175 3.62 2.21 8.13
CA VAL A 175 4.64 1.37 8.76
C VAL A 175 4.73 1.66 10.27
N LEU A 176 4.71 2.93 10.66
CA LEU A 176 4.73 3.32 12.07
C LEU A 176 3.48 2.86 12.82
N ALA A 177 2.31 2.93 12.19
CA ALA A 177 1.04 2.52 12.77
C ALA A 177 1.05 1.07 13.26
N GLN A 178 1.68 0.19 12.49
CA GLN A 178 1.79 -1.23 12.82
C GLN A 178 2.89 -1.53 13.84
N ALA A 179 3.89 -0.65 13.98
CA ALA A 179 5.04 -0.86 14.84
C ALA A 179 4.94 -0.20 16.21
N GLU A 180 4.37 1.00 16.26
CA GLU A 180 4.21 1.83 17.47
C GLU A 180 2.91 2.66 17.34
N PRO A 181 1.73 2.02 17.42
CA PRO A 181 0.43 2.69 17.25
C PRO A 181 0.21 3.81 18.28
N ASP A 182 0.80 3.72 19.46
CA ASP A 182 0.64 4.73 20.52
C ASP A 182 1.54 5.97 20.32
N LEU A 183 2.36 5.99 19.26
CA LEU A 183 3.28 7.11 19.01
C LEU A 183 2.51 8.42 18.76
N ALA A 184 1.40 8.36 18.03
CA ALA A 184 0.57 9.53 17.70
C ALA A 184 -0.91 9.14 17.54
N PRO A 185 -1.86 10.04 17.87
CA PRO A 185 -3.30 9.72 17.90
C PRO A 185 -3.90 9.08 16.63
N PRO A 186 -3.49 9.43 15.39
CA PRO A 186 -4.06 8.82 14.19
C PRO A 186 -3.65 7.35 13.97
N LEU A 187 -2.51 6.93 14.52
CA LEU A 187 -1.86 5.68 14.15
C LEU A 187 -2.64 4.40 14.53
N PRO A 188 -3.33 4.29 15.67
CA PRO A 188 -4.11 3.10 15.98
C PRO A 188 -5.20 2.82 14.92
N ARG A 189 -5.93 3.87 14.50
CA ARG A 189 -6.97 3.75 13.47
C ARG A 189 -6.38 3.46 12.08
N ILE A 190 -5.18 3.96 11.78
CA ILE A 190 -4.45 3.59 10.56
C ILE A 190 -4.04 2.11 10.61
N ALA A 191 -3.59 1.60 11.75
CA ALA A 191 -3.22 0.19 11.90
C ALA A 191 -4.42 -0.74 11.69
N GLU A 192 -5.58 -0.38 12.23
CA GLU A 192 -6.86 -1.07 11.99
C GLU A 192 -7.21 -1.07 10.49
N ALA A 193 -7.13 0.10 9.83
CA ALA A 193 -7.41 0.22 8.40
C ALA A 193 -6.49 -0.68 7.55
N VAL A 194 -5.20 -0.79 7.91
CA VAL A 194 -4.25 -1.68 7.21
C VAL A 194 -4.64 -3.16 7.40
N ALA A 195 -5.02 -3.56 8.61
CA ALA A 195 -5.45 -4.92 8.89
C ALA A 195 -6.71 -5.29 8.10
N GLU A 196 -7.68 -4.38 8.01
CA GLU A 196 -8.88 -4.55 7.20
C GLU A 196 -8.57 -4.65 5.70
N LEU A 197 -7.70 -3.78 5.18
CA LEU A 197 -7.24 -3.82 3.79
C LEU A 197 -6.58 -5.18 3.46
N ALA A 198 -5.69 -5.64 4.34
CA ALA A 198 -5.03 -6.93 4.16
C ALA A 198 -6.04 -8.10 4.16
N ALA A 199 -7.02 -8.08 5.07
CA ALA A 199 -8.07 -9.08 5.11
C ALA A 199 -8.93 -9.07 3.84
N ARG A 200 -9.30 -7.88 3.34
CA ARG A 200 -10.07 -7.70 2.11
C ARG A 200 -9.31 -8.23 0.90
N VAL A 201 -8.05 -7.82 0.72
CA VAL A 201 -7.20 -8.28 -0.39
C VAL A 201 -6.98 -9.80 -0.34
N ASN A 202 -6.79 -10.37 0.85
CA ASN A 202 -6.66 -11.82 1.00
C ASN A 202 -7.93 -12.57 0.60
N SER A 203 -9.11 -12.00 0.84
CA SER A 203 -10.38 -12.59 0.41
C SER A 203 -10.57 -12.60 -1.12
N LEU A 204 -10.01 -11.60 -1.83
CA LEU A 204 -10.10 -11.50 -3.29
C LEU A 204 -9.31 -12.60 -4.02
N ARG A 205 -8.23 -13.10 -3.40
CA ARG A 205 -7.44 -14.20 -3.96
C ARG A 205 -8.24 -15.51 -4.08
N GLY A 206 -9.25 -15.71 -3.23
CA GLY A 206 -10.06 -16.93 -3.18
C GLY A 206 -11.21 -16.98 -4.19
N THR A 207 -11.46 -15.91 -4.94
CA THR A 207 -12.60 -15.79 -5.86
C THR A 207 -12.22 -15.83 -7.34
N GLY A 208 -10.99 -16.25 -7.67
CA GLY A 208 -10.54 -16.39 -9.05
C GLY A 208 -11.45 -17.35 -9.82
N ALA A 209 -12.18 -16.79 -10.81
CA ALA A 209 -13.00 -17.50 -11.78
C ALA A 209 -12.15 -18.35 -12.72
#